data_AF-A0A5E4J603-F1
#
_entry.id   AF-A0A5E4J603-F1
#
_cell.length_a   1.000
_cell.length_b   1.000
_cell.length_c   1.000
_cell.angle_alpha   90.00
_cell.angle_beta   90.00
_cell.angle_gamma   90.00
#
_symmetry.space_group_name_H-M   'P 1'
#
loop_
_entity.id
_entity.type
_entity.pdbx_description
1 polymer ?
#
loop_
_entity_poly.entity_id
_entity_poly.type
_entity_poly.pdbx_seq_one_letter_code
_entity_poly.pdbx_strand_id
1 'polypeptide(L)'
;MNYGRLLVKINRLSAWLLLVLVIIFLISGYAWYNRVVLSLQEARYMHTQLDLLLVFFFLVHALISIRFTLARWRVGHSRLVSGLLIIIGVAFFWFILSIR
;
A
#
# COMPACT_ATOMS: atom_id res chain seq x y z
N MET A 1 -13.03 2.94 22.15
CA MET A 1 -11.71 2.91 21.48
C MET A 1 -11.41 4.28 20.86
N ASN A 2 -10.23 4.84 21.07
CA ASN A 2 -9.86 6.13 20.49
C ASN A 2 -9.40 5.94 19.04
N TYR A 3 -10.27 6.24 18.07
CA TYR A 3 -10.08 5.98 16.63
C TYR A 3 -8.72 6.48 16.10
N GLY A 4 -8.25 7.64 16.58
CA GLY A 4 -6.96 8.20 16.18
C GLY A 4 -5.77 7.30 16.57
N ARG A 5 -5.78 6.71 17.77
CA ARG A 5 -4.70 5.79 18.20
C ARG A 5 -4.69 4.51 17.38
N LEU A 6 -5.87 4.00 17.01
CA LEU A 6 -5.99 2.83 16.15
C LEU A 6 -5.40 3.11 14.75
N LEU A 7 -5.74 4.24 14.14
CA LEU A 7 -5.19 4.66 12.85
C LEU A 7 -3.67 4.76 12.86
N VAL A 8 -3.07 5.30 13.93
CA VAL A 8 -1.60 5.36 14.07
C VAL A 8 -0.98 3.96 14.17
N LYS A 9 -1.60 3.03 14.91
CA LYS A 9 -1.13 1.65 15.01
C LYS A 9 -1.21 0.94 13.66
N ILE A 10 -2.33 1.07 12.95
CA ILE A 10 -2.52 0.51 11.60
C ILE A 10 -1.46 1.10 10.65
N ASN A 11 -1.24 2.42 10.67
CA ASN A 11 -0.26 3.06 9.80
C ASN A 11 1.18 2.57 10.04
N ARG A 12 1.52 2.31 11.31
CA ARG A 12 2.84 1.78 11.68
C ARG A 12 2.99 0.33 11.23
N LEU A 13 1.97 -0.49 11.45
CA LEU A 13 1.96 -1.88 11.03
C LEU A 13 2.04 -2.00 9.50
N SER A 14 1.25 -1.21 8.77
CA SER A 14 1.26 -1.20 7.31
C SER A 14 2.61 -0.77 6.76
N ALA A 15 3.29 0.19 7.40
CA ALA A 15 4.64 0.60 6.99
C ALA A 15 5.67 -0.53 7.16
N TRP A 16 5.65 -1.25 8.28
CA TRP A 16 6.56 -2.39 8.50
C TRP A 16 6.31 -3.53 7.52
N LEU A 17 5.03 -3.86 7.27
CA LEU A 17 4.67 -4.88 6.27
C LEU A 17 5.08 -4.44 4.88
N LEU A 18 4.84 -3.17 4.52
CA LEU A 18 5.23 -2.62 3.23
C LEU A 18 6.74 -2.67 3.03
N LEU A 19 7.55 -2.38 4.05
CA LEU A 19 9.00 -2.46 3.99
C LEU A 19 9.47 -3.88 3.59
N VAL A 20 8.95 -4.90 4.27
CA VAL A 20 9.27 -6.30 3.96
C VAL A 20 8.80 -6.68 2.56
N LEU A 21 7.58 -6.29 2.19
CA LEU A 21 7.02 -6.60 0.86
C LEU A 21 7.81 -5.95 -0.26
N VAL A 22 8.25 -4.69 -0.10
CA VAL A 22 9.10 -4.00 -1.08
C VAL A 22 10.41 -4.75 -1.29
N ILE A 23 11.06 -5.20 -0.22
CA ILE A 23 12.32 -5.95 -0.33
C ILE A 23 12.11 -7.23 -1.14
N ILE A 24 11.08 -8.03 -0.83
CA ILE A 24 10.80 -9.26 -1.56
C ILE A 24 10.39 -8.98 -3.02
N PHE A 25 9.64 -7.90 -3.25
CA PHE A 25 9.23 -7.48 -4.59
C PHE A 25 10.41 -7.06 -5.46
N LEU A 26 11.39 -6.34 -4.89
CA LEU A 26 12.63 -5.96 -5.58
C LEU A 26 13.50 -7.18 -5.90
N ILE A 27 13.65 -8.11 -4.95
CA ILE A 27 14.42 -9.34 -5.17
C ILE A 27 13.77 -10.19 -6.27
N SER A 28 12.45 -10.39 -6.23
CA SER A 28 11.72 -11.15 -7.26
C SER A 28 11.78 -10.48 -8.63
N GLY A 29 11.71 -9.15 -8.70
CA GLY A 29 11.88 -8.41 -9.96
C GLY A 29 13.30 -8.54 -10.53
N TYR A 30 14.33 -8.44 -9.66
CA TYR A 30 15.71 -8.63 -10.06
C TYR A 30 15.99 -10.06 -10.54
N ALA A 31 15.45 -11.06 -9.84
CA ALA A 31 15.55 -12.47 -10.21
C ALA A 31 14.86 -12.76 -11.55
N TRP A 32 13.70 -12.13 -11.81
CA TRP A 32 13.01 -12.24 -13.10
C TRP A 32 13.89 -11.68 -14.23
N TYR A 33 14.41 -10.46 -14.09
CA TYR A 33 15.19 -9.82 -15.15
C TYR A 33 16.51 -10.56 -15.43
N ASN A 34 17.28 -10.87 -14.37
CA ASN A 34 18.63 -11.44 -14.52
C ASN A 34 18.65 -12.96 -14.61
N ARG A 35 17.54 -13.65 -14.30
CA ARG A 35 17.44 -15.12 -14.20
C ARG A 35 18.43 -15.72 -13.20
N VAL A 36 18.63 -15.03 -12.08
CA VAL A 36 19.52 -15.43 -10.98
C VAL A 36 18.70 -15.54 -9.69
N VAL A 37 19.17 -16.32 -8.71
CA VAL A 37 18.57 -16.53 -7.37
C VAL A 37 17.33 -17.43 -7.35
N LEU A 38 16.38 -17.25 -8.26
CA LEU A 38 15.15 -18.04 -8.35
C LEU A 38 14.94 -18.53 -9.79
N SER A 39 14.16 -19.60 -9.97
CA SER A 39 13.71 -19.97 -11.30
C SER A 39 12.80 -18.87 -11.87
N LEU A 40 12.75 -18.75 -13.20
CA LEU A 40 11.91 -17.74 -13.86
C LEU A 40 10.43 -17.87 -13.47
N GLN A 41 9.94 -19.09 -13.29
CA GLN A 41 8.56 -19.35 -12.90
C GLN A 41 8.28 -18.89 -11.47
N GLU A 42 9.18 -19.18 -10.53
CA GLU A 42 9.06 -18.74 -9.14
C GLU A 42 9.15 -17.21 -9.03
N ALA A 43 10.12 -16.59 -9.70
CA ALA A 43 10.30 -15.14 -9.70
C ALA A 43 9.04 -14.43 -10.22
N ARG A 44 8.49 -14.90 -11.36
CA ARG A 44 7.24 -14.36 -11.93
C ARG A 44 6.06 -14.58 -11.00
N TYR A 45 5.90 -15.78 -10.45
CA TYR A 45 4.80 -16.09 -9.53
C TYR A 45 4.86 -15.20 -8.29
N MET A 46 6.01 -15.09 -7.63
CA MET A 46 6.18 -14.23 -6.46
C MET A 46 5.89 -12.77 -6.79
N HIS A 47 6.47 -12.24 -7.88
CA HIS A 47 6.30 -10.84 -8.24
C HIS A 47 4.83 -10.50 -8.56
N THR A 48 4.13 -11.39 -9.28
CA THR A 48 2.71 -11.21 -9.66
C THR A 48 1.72 -11.52 -8.55
N GLN A 49 2.09 -12.20 -7.46
CA GLN A 49 1.20 -12.37 -6.30
C GLN A 49 1.39 -11.26 -5.28
N LEU A 50 2.60 -10.71 -5.18
CA LEU A 50 2.92 -9.66 -4.21
C LEU A 50 2.47 -8.27 -4.66
N ASP A 51 2.28 -8.04 -5.96
CA ASP A 51 1.86 -6.75 -6.54
C ASP A 51 0.59 -6.18 -5.89
N LEU A 52 -0.48 -6.97 -5.78
CA LEU A 52 -1.76 -6.54 -5.26
C LEU A 52 -1.67 -6.28 -3.75
N LEU A 53 -0.93 -7.13 -3.04
CA LEU A 53 -0.70 -6.98 -1.61
C LEU A 53 0.11 -5.70 -1.32
N LEU A 54 1.12 -5.43 -2.15
CA LEU A 54 1.94 -4.22 -2.08
C LEU A 54 1.08 -2.97 -2.28
N VAL A 55 0.26 -2.95 -3.32
CA VAL A 55 -0.68 -1.85 -3.62
C VAL A 55 -1.65 -1.64 -2.46
N PHE A 56 -2.22 -2.71 -1.90
CA PHE A 56 -3.15 -2.62 -0.78
C PHE A 56 -2.50 -1.95 0.45
N PHE A 57 -1.34 -2.45 0.90
CA PHE A 57 -0.65 -1.88 2.05
C PHE A 57 -0.14 -0.46 1.79
N PHE A 58 0.29 -0.18 0.55
CA PHE A 58 0.67 1.16 0.12
C PHE A 58 -0.50 2.13 0.24
N LEU A 59 -1.69 1.79 -0.27
CA LEU A 59 -2.88 2.63 -0.17
C LEU A 59 -3.29 2.89 1.27
N VAL A 60 -3.33 1.84 2.11
CA VAL A 60 -3.64 1.99 3.53
C VAL A 60 -2.66 2.95 4.21
N HIS A 61 -1.36 2.76 3.98
CA HIS A 61 -0.32 3.60 4.55
C HIS A 61 -0.41 5.06 4.05
N ALA A 62 -0.54 5.24 2.74
CA ALA A 62 -0.56 6.54 2.10
C ALA A 62 -1.80 7.34 2.51
N LEU A 63 -3.00 6.75 2.46
CA LEU A 63 -4.25 7.46 2.77
C LEU A 63 -4.32 7.88 4.25
N ILE A 64 -3.87 7.02 5.18
CA ILE A 64 -3.81 7.37 6.60
C ILE A 64 -2.77 8.48 6.82
N SER A 65 -1.61 8.40 6.18
CA SER A 65 -0.56 9.41 6.30
C SER A 65 -0.99 10.76 5.71
N ILE A 66 -1.66 10.76 4.55
CA ILE A 66 -2.25 11.96 3.93
C ILE A 66 -3.30 12.57 4.86
N ARG A 67 -4.20 11.76 5.43
CA ARG A 67 -5.19 12.24 6.40
C ARG A 67 -4.51 12.97 7.57
N PHE A 68 -3.47 12.39 8.16
CA PHE A 68 -2.76 13.00 9.28
C PHE A 68 -2.01 14.27 8.87
N THR A 69 -1.45 14.32 7.67
CA THR A 69 -0.81 15.52 7.12
C THR A 69 -1.82 16.65 6.89
N LEU A 70 -2.95 16.37 6.24
CA LEU A 70 -4.02 17.36 6.01
C LEU A 70 -4.62 17.88 7.31
N ALA A 71 -4.84 17.00 8.29
CA ALA A 71 -5.30 17.39 9.62
C ALA A 71 -4.31 18.32 10.34
N ARG A 72 -3.00 18.07 10.19
CA ARG A 72 -1.93 18.91 10.77
C ARG A 72 -1.93 20.31 10.16
N TRP A 73 -2.18 20.41 8.86
CA TRP A 73 -2.25 21.68 8.14
C TRP A 73 -3.63 22.34 8.19
N ARG A 74 -4.59 21.74 8.91
CA ARG A 74 -5.98 22.23 9.03
C ARG A 74 -6.67 22.43 7.67
N VAL A 75 -6.30 21.59 6.69
CA VAL A 75 -6.86 21.65 5.34
C VAL A 75 -8.18 20.86 5.29
N GLY A 76 -9.27 21.56 4.98
CA GLY A 76 -10.59 20.97 4.78
C GLY A 76 -11.28 20.49 6.06
N HIS A 77 -12.55 20.10 5.92
CA HIS A 77 -13.34 19.56 7.02
C HIS A 77 -13.01 18.08 7.23
N SER A 78 -12.70 17.68 8.47
CA SER A 78 -12.20 16.34 8.80
C SER A 78 -13.07 15.19 8.25
N ARG A 79 -14.40 15.34 8.28
CA ARG A 79 -15.32 14.31 7.73
C ARG A 79 -15.27 14.24 6.20
N LEU A 80 -15.30 15.38 5.51
CA LEU A 80 -15.23 15.43 4.05
C LEU A 80 -13.92 14.86 3.54
N VAL A 81 -12.79 15.28 4.13
CA VAL A 81 -11.46 14.76 3.76
C VAL A 81 -11.40 13.25 3.96
N SER A 82 -11.92 12.74 5.09
CA SER A 82 -11.94 11.29 5.34
C SER A 82 -12.76 10.53 4.30
N GLY A 83 -13.94 11.04 3.93
CA GLY A 83 -14.79 10.44 2.90
C GLY A 83 -14.13 10.43 1.53
N LEU A 84 -13.54 11.55 1.12
CA LEU A 84 -12.82 11.66 -0.16
C LEU A 84 -11.63 10.70 -0.23
N LEU A 85 -10.84 10.59 0.85
CA LEU A 85 -9.70 9.67 0.90
C LEU A 85 -10.15 8.20 0.79
N ILE A 86 -11.28 7.83 1.39
CA ILE A 86 -11.84 6.48 1.24
C ILE A 86 -12.26 6.24 -0.21
N ILE A 87 -13.00 7.17 -0.83
CA ILE A 87 -13.42 7.06 -2.23
C ILE A 87 -12.22 6.93 -3.16
N ILE A 88 -11.20 7.76 -2.98
CA ILE A 88 -9.96 7.70 -3.76
C ILE A 88 -9.27 6.34 -3.59
N GLY A 89 -9.17 5.86 -2.35
CA GLY A 89 -8.58 4.55 -2.07
C GLY A 89 -9.32 3.39 -2.74
N VAL A 90 -10.65 3.38 -2.65
CA VAL A 90 -11.50 2.37 -3.29
C VAL A 90 -11.40 2.45 -4.81
N ALA A 91 -11.50 3.65 -5.38
CA ALA A 91 -11.43 3.86 -6.82
C ALA A 91 -10.06 3.45 -7.39
N PHE A 92 -8.96 3.81 -6.71
CA PHE A 92 -7.62 3.42 -7.13
C PHE A 92 -7.41 1.90 -7.03
N PHE A 93 -7.83 1.29 -5.92
CA PHE A 93 -7.71 -0.16 -5.77
C PHE A 93 -8.54 -0.90 -6.83
N TRP A 94 -9.75 -0.42 -7.11
CA TRP A 94 -10.60 -0.96 -8.17
C TRP A 94 -9.97 -0.82 -9.55
N PHE A 95 -9.38 0.34 -9.86
CA PHE A 95 -8.66 0.56 -11.11
C PHE A 95 -7.52 -0.46 -11.28
N ILE A 96 -6.73 -0.70 -10.23
CA ILE A 96 -5.65 -1.70 -10.26
C ILE A 96 -6.21 -3.11 -10.52
N LEU A 97 -7.34 -3.47 -9.90
CA LEU A 97 -8.00 -4.77 -10.17
C LEU A 97 -8.51 -4.89 -11.61
N SER A 98 -8.91 -3.79 -12.25
CA SER A 98 -9.43 -3.81 -13.62
C SER A 98 -8.37 -3.95 -14.72
N ILE A 99 -7.11 -3.60 -14.42
CA ILE A 99 -5.99 -3.63 -15.38
C ILE A 99 -5.05 -4.84 -15.16
N ARG A 100 -5.31 -5.62 -14.12
CA ARG A 100 -4.55 -6.83 -13.77
C ARG A 100 -5.07 -8.03 -14.54
#